data_AF-A0A508A8E1-F1
#
_entry.id   AF-A0A508A8E1-F1
#
_cell.length_a   1.000
_cell.length_b   1.000
_cell.length_c   1.000
_cell.angle_alpha   90.00
_cell.angle_beta   90.00
_cell.angle_gamma   90.00
#
_symmetry.space_group_name_H-M   'P 1'
#
loop_
_entity.id
_entity.type
_entity.pdbx_description
1 polymer ?
#
loop_
_entity_poly.entity_id
_entity_poly.type
_entity_poly.pdbx_seq_one_letter_code
_entity_poly.pdbx_strand_id
1 'polypeptide(L)'
;MDRDYTRQEVLDIIEREANERGIPRDDFLRFAYIETGGRFDEHASRGAAGAKGLFQFVPGTAAQYGIAGREFDAVANTDAAAQLYMDNRQALMNRHERDGRPFLSGNPEPDGLDMYMAHQQGAGGYRSIQQAIETGEFRLQGTRANLLNNVARSDIEAITGHSYDEFRRMSDRDMASTFVEYWDTKFDRVRIPEMGIEAVTQTPPAERAPEPEPAAAGIALEAAHAMSLRYDHVQYGFGDKNPDSGRVDCSGWVVAMQNATMDEINGQAGREVFSREDRFSPGYDSAARIVEKAEERSGILLQGDEVNLGALREGMVIGEDNGAKGWDAGRFNGIDHIVMVVRDPDTGELMASQSRGGEGVELSPLDDYLAGKQARGVRLFASDPLLEARELLQEHAQAPDRTAPETGVRAPDPGALLRDGDRGEQVRRLQESLHELGYAGRNGRALALDGDFGANTDHALRAFQRDNGLSVDGVAGPRTIESLERQLEARAAERAEVAAPAADAGSRLDRLMAGQVDPAAQEAWNREVAAYRQPEEAARQEQDAQQRQAAEQQAQLNQGR
;
A
#
# COMPACT_ATOMS: atom_id res chain seq x y z
N MET A 1 11.65 -18.45 -32.92
CA MET A 1 12.32 -19.74 -32.68
C MET A 1 12.04 -20.03 -31.22
N ASP A 2 11.35 -21.13 -30.93
CA ASP A 2 11.06 -21.55 -29.56
C ASP A 2 12.40 -21.76 -28.86
N ARG A 3 12.73 -20.85 -27.94
CA ARG A 3 13.80 -21.04 -26.98
C ARG A 3 13.19 -21.91 -25.89
N ASP A 4 13.74 -23.10 -25.69
CA ASP A 4 13.40 -23.90 -24.51
C ASP A 4 13.99 -23.18 -23.29
N TYR A 5 13.13 -22.70 -22.41
CA TYR A 5 13.56 -22.05 -21.17
C TYR A 5 13.92 -23.12 -20.15
N THR A 6 14.98 -22.90 -19.39
CA THR A 6 15.21 -23.69 -18.19
C THR A 6 14.13 -23.37 -17.15
N ARG A 7 13.85 -24.32 -16.25
CA ARG A 7 12.91 -24.10 -15.14
C ARG A 7 13.20 -22.80 -14.38
N GLN A 8 14.48 -22.51 -14.11
CA GLN A 8 14.86 -21.28 -13.41
C GLN A 8 14.55 -20.03 -14.23
N GLU A 9 14.86 -20.02 -15.53
CA GLU A 9 14.51 -18.89 -16.40
C GLU A 9 12.99 -18.66 -16.46
N VAL A 10 12.19 -19.72 -16.46
CA VAL A 10 10.72 -19.61 -16.39
C VAL A 10 10.28 -18.97 -15.07
N LEU A 11 10.84 -19.42 -13.95
CA LEU A 11 10.53 -18.84 -12.63
C LEU A 11 10.92 -17.36 -12.55
N ASP A 12 12.09 -17.00 -13.08
CA ASP A 12 12.57 -15.62 -13.13
C ASP A 12 11.70 -14.73 -14.03
N ILE A 13 11.17 -15.27 -15.13
CA ILE A 13 10.20 -14.57 -15.99
C ILE A 13 8.91 -14.27 -15.21
N ILE A 14 8.37 -15.25 -14.49
CA ILE A 14 7.14 -15.10 -13.70
C ILE A 14 7.34 -14.11 -12.55
N GLU A 15 8.43 -14.24 -11.79
CA GLU A 15 8.76 -13.33 -10.68
C GLU A 15 8.95 -11.89 -11.17
N ARG A 16 9.70 -11.69 -12.27
CA ARG A 16 9.91 -10.36 -12.83
C ARG A 16 8.59 -9.71 -13.24
N GLU A 17 7.75 -10.43 -13.98
CA GLU A 17 6.46 -9.89 -14.45
C GLU A 17 5.52 -9.56 -13.27
N ALA A 18 5.50 -10.40 -12.23
CA ALA A 18 4.73 -10.13 -11.01
C ALA A 18 5.19 -8.84 -10.34
N ASN A 19 6.50 -8.69 -10.15
CA ASN A 19 7.09 -7.52 -9.49
C ASN A 19 6.87 -6.23 -10.29
N GLU A 20 7.05 -6.27 -11.61
CA GLU A 20 6.86 -5.11 -12.49
C GLU A 20 5.41 -4.59 -12.48
N ARG A 21 4.44 -5.47 -12.22
CA ARG A 21 3.01 -5.12 -12.19
C ARG A 21 2.43 -4.99 -10.79
N GLY A 22 3.21 -5.23 -9.74
CA GLY A 22 2.70 -5.22 -8.36
C GLY A 22 1.70 -6.34 -8.06
N ILE A 23 1.86 -7.50 -8.70
CA ILE A 23 1.13 -8.73 -8.37
C ILE A 23 1.87 -9.43 -7.23
N PRO A 24 1.16 -9.98 -6.21
CA PRO A 24 1.80 -10.82 -5.20
C PRO A 24 2.57 -11.97 -5.86
N ARG A 25 3.90 -11.92 -5.76
CA ARG A 25 4.82 -12.85 -6.43
C ARG A 25 4.46 -14.31 -6.15
N ASP A 26 4.27 -14.64 -4.88
CA ASP A 26 4.05 -16.02 -4.45
C ASP A 26 2.76 -16.58 -5.06
N ASP A 27 1.69 -15.78 -5.10
CA ASP A 27 0.42 -16.20 -5.69
C ASP A 27 0.56 -16.45 -7.18
N PHE A 28 1.25 -15.56 -7.90
CA PHE A 28 1.43 -15.70 -9.34
C PHE A 28 2.27 -16.94 -9.70
N LEU A 29 3.29 -17.24 -8.89
CA LEU A 29 4.06 -18.48 -9.00
C LEU A 29 3.23 -19.73 -8.66
N ARG A 30 2.32 -19.66 -7.67
CA ARG A 30 1.38 -20.74 -7.35
C ARG A 30 0.40 -21.02 -8.49
N PHE A 31 -0.03 -20.01 -9.24
CA PHE A 31 -0.89 -20.20 -10.42
C PHE A 31 -0.16 -21.06 -11.46
N ALA A 32 1.02 -20.63 -11.90
CA ALA A 32 1.81 -21.37 -12.88
C ALA A 32 2.19 -22.78 -12.39
N TYR A 33 2.45 -22.93 -11.09
CA TYR A 33 2.65 -24.24 -10.48
C TYR A 33 1.43 -25.13 -10.67
N ILE A 34 0.23 -24.67 -10.31
CA ILE A 34 -0.98 -25.48 -10.40
C ILE A 34 -1.31 -25.81 -11.86
N GLU A 35 -1.24 -24.82 -12.74
CA GLU A 35 -1.58 -24.94 -14.16
C GLU A 35 -0.67 -25.93 -14.91
N THR A 36 0.60 -26.00 -14.54
CA THR A 36 1.58 -26.90 -15.16
C THR A 36 1.75 -28.22 -14.40
N GLY A 37 1.06 -28.41 -13.27
CA GLY A 37 1.25 -29.57 -12.40
C GLY A 37 2.64 -29.63 -11.77
N GLY A 38 3.15 -28.46 -11.36
CA GLY A 38 4.39 -28.25 -10.63
C GLY A 38 5.66 -28.22 -11.50
N ARG A 39 5.52 -28.39 -12.81
CA ARG A 39 6.67 -28.52 -13.73
C ARG A 39 7.19 -27.20 -14.26
N PHE A 40 6.38 -26.14 -14.26
CA PHE A 40 6.68 -24.87 -14.94
C PHE A 40 7.10 -25.09 -16.40
N ASP A 41 6.42 -26.03 -17.06
CA ASP A 41 6.65 -26.41 -18.45
C ASP A 41 5.83 -25.48 -19.35
N GLU A 42 6.50 -24.58 -20.06
CA GLU A 42 5.88 -23.63 -20.98
C GLU A 42 5.20 -24.30 -22.17
N HIS A 43 5.51 -25.57 -22.45
CA HIS A 43 4.86 -26.37 -23.49
C HIS A 43 3.67 -27.18 -22.98
N ALA A 44 3.27 -27.00 -21.71
CA ALA A 44 2.11 -27.67 -21.12
C ALA A 44 0.85 -27.44 -21.97
N SER A 45 0.19 -28.52 -22.39
CA SER A 45 -0.96 -28.46 -23.30
C SER A 45 -2.03 -29.51 -22.97
N ARG A 46 -3.30 -29.10 -23.07
CA ARG A 46 -4.46 -29.99 -23.07
C ARG A 46 -4.96 -30.34 -24.48
N GLY A 47 -4.10 -30.21 -25.48
CA GLY A 47 -4.38 -30.50 -26.89
C GLY A 47 -4.71 -29.25 -27.73
N ALA A 48 -4.98 -29.46 -29.02
CA ALA A 48 -5.10 -28.37 -29.99
C ALA A 48 -6.20 -27.35 -29.64
N ALA A 49 -7.37 -27.82 -29.21
CA ALA A 49 -8.48 -26.98 -28.76
C ALA A 49 -8.42 -26.62 -27.26
N GLY A 50 -7.42 -27.13 -26.55
CA GLY A 50 -7.28 -26.99 -25.11
C GLY A 50 -6.40 -25.83 -24.69
N ALA A 51 -6.33 -25.66 -23.37
CA ALA A 51 -5.44 -24.77 -22.66
C ALA A 51 -3.96 -25.05 -22.96
N LYS A 52 -3.14 -23.98 -23.02
CA LYS A 52 -1.72 -24.04 -23.37
C LYS A 52 -0.87 -23.07 -22.53
N GLY A 53 0.39 -23.42 -22.33
CA GLY A 53 1.38 -22.56 -21.68
C GLY A 53 1.34 -22.60 -20.16
N LEU A 54 2.19 -21.76 -19.56
CA LEU A 54 2.41 -21.68 -18.12
C LEU A 54 1.13 -21.37 -17.33
N PHE A 55 0.24 -20.55 -17.89
CA PHE A 55 -1.05 -20.17 -17.28
C PHE A 55 -2.25 -20.74 -18.05
N GLN A 56 -2.04 -21.80 -18.84
CA GLN A 56 -3.11 -22.62 -19.44
C GLN A 56 -4.21 -21.82 -20.17
N PHE A 57 -3.81 -20.87 -21.02
CA PHE A 57 -4.73 -20.08 -21.84
C PHE A 57 -5.46 -20.95 -22.86
N VAL A 58 -6.79 -20.90 -22.86
CA VAL A 58 -7.61 -21.48 -23.93
C VAL A 58 -7.58 -20.59 -25.17
N PRO A 59 -7.79 -21.12 -26.40
CA PRO A 59 -7.59 -20.36 -27.64
C PRO A 59 -8.38 -19.04 -27.73
N GLY A 60 -9.61 -19.00 -27.22
CA GLY A 60 -10.43 -17.79 -27.20
C GLY A 60 -9.82 -16.69 -26.34
N THR A 61 -9.39 -17.04 -25.12
CA THR A 61 -8.73 -16.11 -24.20
C THR A 61 -7.35 -15.71 -24.72
N ALA A 62 -6.60 -16.65 -25.31
CA ALA A 62 -5.30 -16.35 -25.94
C ALA A 62 -5.43 -15.29 -27.03
N ALA A 63 -6.49 -15.36 -27.86
CA ALA A 63 -6.77 -14.34 -28.86
C ALA A 63 -7.14 -12.99 -28.23
N GLN A 64 -7.94 -12.99 -27.16
CA GLN A 64 -8.33 -11.77 -26.45
C GLN A 64 -7.12 -11.01 -25.87
N TYR A 65 -6.13 -11.74 -25.35
CA TYR A 65 -4.91 -11.18 -24.77
C TYR A 65 -3.73 -11.09 -25.74
N GLY A 66 -3.96 -11.27 -27.06
CA GLY A 66 -2.93 -11.02 -28.08
C GLY A 66 -1.79 -12.05 -28.13
N ILE A 67 -2.02 -13.26 -27.63
CA ILE A 67 -1.04 -14.36 -27.60
C ILE A 67 -1.44 -15.57 -28.45
N ALA A 68 -2.47 -15.46 -29.29
CA ALA A 68 -2.84 -16.54 -30.21
C ALA A 68 -1.66 -16.91 -31.12
N GLY A 69 -1.28 -18.20 -31.11
CA GLY A 69 -0.10 -18.72 -31.81
C GLY A 69 1.22 -18.53 -31.06
N ARG A 70 1.19 -17.92 -29.87
CA ARG A 70 2.34 -17.69 -28.97
C ARG A 70 2.07 -18.20 -27.56
N GLU A 71 1.11 -19.10 -27.38
CA GLU A 71 0.73 -19.57 -26.04
C GLU A 71 1.85 -20.32 -25.31
N PHE A 72 2.82 -20.87 -26.04
CA PHE A 72 4.01 -21.54 -25.48
C PHE A 72 5.21 -20.61 -25.27
N ASP A 73 5.13 -19.35 -25.70
CA ASP A 73 6.16 -18.36 -25.38
C ASP A 73 6.01 -17.96 -23.91
N ALA A 74 6.97 -18.36 -23.07
CA ALA A 74 6.92 -18.13 -21.63
C ALA A 74 6.74 -16.65 -21.26
N VAL A 75 7.37 -15.73 -22.00
CA VAL A 75 7.27 -14.29 -21.73
C VAL A 75 5.89 -13.78 -22.13
N ALA A 76 5.45 -14.09 -23.35
CA ALA A 76 4.14 -13.63 -23.83
C ALA A 76 2.98 -14.23 -23.02
N ASN A 77 3.07 -15.51 -22.64
CA ASN A 77 2.06 -16.18 -21.82
C ASN A 77 1.97 -15.57 -20.42
N THR A 78 3.11 -15.28 -19.80
CA THR A 78 3.18 -14.67 -18.46
C THR A 78 2.68 -13.22 -18.47
N ASP A 79 3.08 -12.41 -19.45
CA ASP A 79 2.57 -11.04 -19.66
C ASP A 79 1.04 -11.02 -19.80
N ALA A 80 0.51 -11.90 -20.66
CA ALA A 80 -0.95 -12.04 -20.83
C ALA A 80 -1.65 -12.51 -19.56
N ALA A 81 -1.04 -13.43 -18.79
CA ALA A 81 -1.57 -13.88 -17.52
C ALA A 81 -1.64 -12.75 -16.49
N ALA A 82 -0.61 -11.90 -16.47
CA ALA A 82 -0.54 -10.77 -15.55
C ALA A 82 -1.59 -9.69 -15.91
N GLN A 83 -1.82 -9.45 -17.20
CA GLN A 83 -2.93 -8.59 -17.64
C GLN A 83 -4.30 -9.18 -17.26
N LEU A 84 -4.51 -10.49 -17.49
CA LEU A 84 -5.73 -11.19 -17.10
C LEU A 84 -5.96 -11.14 -15.58
N TYR A 85 -4.90 -11.25 -14.78
CA TYR A 85 -4.95 -11.09 -13.33
C TYR A 85 -5.48 -9.70 -12.95
N MET A 86 -4.93 -8.63 -13.53
CA MET A 86 -5.37 -7.26 -13.24
C MET A 86 -6.81 -7.01 -13.67
N ASP A 87 -7.20 -7.49 -14.85
CA ASP A 87 -8.58 -7.38 -15.33
C ASP A 87 -9.56 -8.10 -14.40
N ASN A 88 -9.18 -9.29 -13.91
CA ASN A 88 -9.97 -10.02 -12.93
C ASN A 88 -10.04 -9.30 -11.58
N ARG A 89 -8.92 -8.77 -11.07
CA ARG A 89 -8.89 -8.02 -9.80
C ARG A 89 -9.82 -6.83 -9.88
N GLN A 90 -9.72 -6.04 -10.95
CA GLN A 90 -10.60 -4.91 -11.20
C GLN A 90 -12.07 -5.36 -11.31
N ALA A 91 -12.35 -6.45 -12.03
CA ALA A 91 -13.71 -6.96 -12.18
C ALA A 91 -14.31 -7.45 -10.85
N LEU A 92 -13.50 -8.05 -9.98
CA LEU A 92 -13.89 -8.48 -8.63
C LEU A 92 -14.15 -7.26 -7.73
N MET A 93 -13.22 -6.29 -7.70
CA MET A 93 -13.37 -5.01 -6.99
C MET A 93 -14.65 -4.29 -7.43
N ASN A 94 -14.83 -4.03 -8.73
CA ASN A 94 -16.01 -3.34 -9.26
C ASN A 94 -17.33 -4.04 -8.90
N ARG A 95 -17.31 -5.36 -8.73
CA ARG A 95 -18.51 -6.12 -8.34
C ARG A 95 -18.75 -6.04 -6.84
N HIS A 96 -17.70 -6.19 -6.04
CA HIS A 96 -17.75 -6.00 -4.61
C HIS A 96 -18.22 -4.60 -4.24
N GLU A 97 -17.67 -3.56 -4.87
CA GLU A 97 -18.09 -2.17 -4.69
C GLU A 97 -19.58 -1.94 -5.02
N ARG A 98 -20.09 -2.62 -6.04
CA ARG A 98 -21.49 -2.45 -6.48
C ARG A 98 -22.51 -3.05 -5.50
N ASP A 99 -22.17 -4.10 -4.76
CA ASP A 99 -23.16 -4.87 -4.01
C ASP A 99 -22.70 -5.44 -2.66
N GLY A 100 -21.48 -5.12 -2.22
CA GLY A 100 -20.94 -5.41 -0.88
C GLY A 100 -20.73 -6.89 -0.58
N ARG A 101 -20.86 -7.80 -1.56
CA ARG A 101 -20.71 -9.24 -1.32
C ARG A 101 -19.26 -9.57 -0.99
N PRO A 102 -18.99 -10.33 0.10
CA PRO A 102 -17.63 -10.68 0.49
C PRO A 102 -16.93 -11.49 -0.60
N PHE A 103 -15.61 -11.35 -0.70
CA PHE A 103 -14.81 -12.26 -1.52
C PHE A 103 -14.89 -13.70 -0.98
N LEU A 104 -14.53 -14.68 -1.81
CA LEU A 104 -14.63 -16.09 -1.43
C LEU A 104 -13.64 -16.45 -0.32
N SER A 105 -12.49 -15.79 -0.29
CA SER A 105 -11.53 -15.83 0.82
C SER A 105 -12.08 -15.28 2.14
N GLY A 106 -13.09 -14.41 2.09
CA GLY A 106 -13.56 -13.62 3.23
C GLY A 106 -12.67 -12.41 3.57
N ASN A 107 -11.58 -12.20 2.85
CA ASN A 107 -10.68 -11.05 3.03
C ASN A 107 -11.31 -9.73 2.52
N PRO A 108 -10.79 -8.57 2.94
CA PRO A 108 -11.28 -7.26 2.48
C PRO A 108 -10.88 -6.91 1.04
N GLU A 109 -9.83 -7.55 0.53
CA GLU A 109 -9.33 -7.48 -0.84
C GLU A 109 -9.20 -8.90 -1.41
N PRO A 110 -9.15 -9.09 -2.74
CA PRO A 110 -9.08 -10.41 -3.30
C PRO A 110 -7.65 -10.92 -3.14
N ASP A 111 -7.49 -12.07 -2.49
CA ASP A 111 -6.18 -12.69 -2.30
C ASP A 111 -5.88 -13.71 -3.42
N GLY A 112 -4.80 -14.48 -3.25
CA GLY A 112 -4.43 -15.55 -4.17
C GLY A 112 -5.54 -16.55 -4.47
N LEU A 113 -6.38 -16.90 -3.48
CA LEU A 113 -7.52 -17.80 -3.68
C LEU A 113 -8.56 -17.14 -4.59
N ASP A 114 -8.99 -15.92 -4.27
CA ASP A 114 -10.03 -15.24 -5.06
C ASP A 114 -9.58 -15.03 -6.50
N MET A 115 -8.32 -14.63 -6.66
CA MET A 115 -7.72 -14.38 -7.95
C MET A 115 -7.54 -15.67 -8.75
N TYR A 116 -7.21 -16.78 -8.09
CA TYR A 116 -7.11 -18.08 -8.75
C TYR A 116 -8.49 -18.62 -9.14
N MET A 117 -9.50 -18.43 -8.30
CA MET A 117 -10.88 -18.79 -8.63
C MET A 117 -11.42 -17.94 -9.79
N ALA A 118 -11.08 -16.64 -9.85
CA ALA A 118 -11.40 -15.78 -10.98
C ALA A 118 -10.63 -16.19 -12.25
N HIS A 119 -9.38 -16.64 -12.15
CA HIS A 119 -8.64 -17.21 -13.28
C HIS A 119 -9.33 -18.46 -13.85
N GLN A 120 -9.74 -19.40 -12.97
CA GLN A 120 -10.37 -20.66 -13.36
C GLN A 120 -11.81 -20.50 -13.90
N GLN A 121 -12.59 -19.59 -13.32
CA GLN A 121 -14.03 -19.48 -13.59
C GLN A 121 -14.41 -18.24 -14.40
N GLY A 122 -13.47 -17.31 -14.57
CA GLY A 122 -13.74 -15.92 -14.93
C GLY A 122 -14.48 -15.17 -13.82
N ALA A 123 -14.46 -13.84 -13.84
CA ALA A 123 -15.21 -13.03 -12.88
C ALA A 123 -16.72 -13.38 -12.86
N GLY A 124 -17.30 -13.77 -13.99
CA GLY A 124 -18.70 -14.23 -14.10
C GLY A 124 -19.00 -15.50 -13.29
N GLY A 125 -18.15 -16.52 -13.44
CA GLY A 125 -18.27 -17.78 -12.71
C GLY A 125 -17.97 -17.60 -11.22
N TYR A 126 -16.93 -16.84 -10.89
CA TYR A 126 -16.63 -16.42 -9.51
C TYR A 126 -17.88 -15.83 -8.81
N ARG A 127 -18.58 -14.91 -9.50
CA ARG A 127 -19.81 -14.33 -8.98
C ARG A 127 -20.95 -15.34 -8.81
N SER A 128 -21.03 -16.32 -9.71
CA SER A 128 -22.03 -17.39 -9.59
C SER A 128 -21.78 -18.26 -8.37
N ILE A 129 -20.53 -18.45 -7.95
CA ILE A 129 -20.14 -19.20 -6.75
C ILE A 129 -20.52 -18.40 -5.50
N GLN A 130 -20.14 -17.13 -5.42
CA GLN A 130 -20.55 -16.23 -4.32
C GLN A 130 -22.08 -16.25 -4.12
N GLN A 131 -22.83 -16.19 -5.22
CA GLN A 131 -24.28 -16.22 -5.17
C GLN A 131 -24.81 -17.58 -4.69
N ALA A 132 -24.28 -18.70 -5.15
CA ALA A 132 -24.75 -20.02 -4.70
C ALA A 132 -24.53 -20.21 -3.19
N ILE A 133 -23.41 -19.73 -2.65
CA ILE A 133 -23.14 -19.74 -1.21
C ILE A 133 -24.23 -18.95 -0.47
N GLU A 134 -24.55 -17.75 -0.94
CA GLU A 134 -25.53 -16.87 -0.29
C GLU A 134 -26.97 -17.36 -0.47
N THR A 135 -27.40 -17.64 -1.70
CA THR A 135 -28.81 -17.83 -2.06
C THR A 135 -29.21 -19.29 -2.28
N GLY A 136 -28.26 -20.21 -2.36
CA GLY A 136 -28.55 -21.63 -2.56
C GLY A 136 -28.46 -22.14 -3.99
N GLU A 137 -28.30 -21.25 -4.99
CA GLU A 137 -28.40 -21.59 -6.41
C GLU A 137 -27.33 -20.89 -7.25
N PHE A 138 -26.76 -21.60 -8.24
CA PHE A 138 -25.89 -20.98 -9.22
C PHE A 138 -26.69 -20.08 -10.17
N ARG A 139 -26.22 -18.84 -10.35
CA ARG A 139 -26.79 -17.92 -11.32
C ARG A 139 -26.51 -18.34 -12.77
N LEU A 140 -25.32 -18.87 -13.03
CA LEU A 140 -24.88 -19.26 -14.36
C LEU A 140 -25.05 -20.77 -14.54
N GLN A 141 -25.79 -21.18 -15.56
CA GLN A 141 -26.11 -22.58 -15.85
C GLN A 141 -24.85 -23.46 -16.05
N GLY A 142 -23.73 -22.88 -16.50
CA GLY A 142 -22.47 -23.57 -16.74
C GLY A 142 -21.58 -23.77 -15.50
N THR A 143 -21.84 -23.07 -14.40
CA THR A 143 -20.96 -23.07 -13.21
C THR A 143 -20.74 -24.48 -12.67
N ARG A 144 -21.81 -25.26 -12.53
CA ARG A 144 -21.74 -26.63 -12.01
C ARG A 144 -20.81 -27.53 -12.84
N ALA A 145 -20.94 -27.49 -14.16
CA ALA A 145 -20.09 -28.29 -15.05
C ALA A 145 -18.62 -27.85 -14.98
N ASN A 146 -18.38 -26.54 -14.88
CA ASN A 146 -17.03 -26.00 -14.75
C ASN A 146 -16.38 -26.40 -13.42
N LEU A 147 -17.10 -26.33 -12.30
CA LEU A 147 -16.58 -26.78 -11.00
C LEU A 147 -16.16 -28.25 -11.06
N LEU A 148 -17.00 -29.12 -11.63
CA LEU A 148 -16.70 -30.54 -11.79
C LEU A 148 -15.45 -30.80 -12.65
N ASN A 149 -15.25 -30.02 -13.71
CA ASN A 149 -14.09 -30.17 -14.59
C ASN A 149 -12.78 -29.66 -13.98
N ASN A 150 -12.86 -28.85 -12.93
CA ASN A 150 -11.71 -28.23 -12.28
C ASN A 150 -11.33 -28.91 -10.96
N VAL A 151 -11.94 -30.04 -10.64
CA VAL A 151 -11.58 -30.82 -9.46
C VAL A 151 -11.11 -32.21 -9.86
N ALA A 152 -9.93 -32.60 -9.39
CA ALA A 152 -9.43 -33.95 -9.57
C ALA A 152 -10.13 -34.92 -8.61
N ARG A 153 -10.55 -36.09 -9.13
CA ARG A 153 -11.26 -37.12 -8.36
C ARG A 153 -10.49 -37.62 -7.13
N SER A 154 -9.17 -37.77 -7.26
CA SER A 154 -8.28 -38.18 -6.18
C SER A 154 -8.13 -37.11 -5.11
N ASP A 155 -8.09 -35.84 -5.53
CA ASP A 155 -7.72 -34.75 -4.65
C ASP A 155 -8.91 -34.31 -3.80
N ILE A 156 -10.14 -34.33 -4.35
CA ILE A 156 -11.30 -33.85 -3.60
C ILE A 156 -11.55 -34.67 -2.35
N GLU A 157 -11.48 -35.99 -2.45
CA GLU A 157 -11.67 -36.87 -1.30
C GLU A 157 -10.55 -36.70 -0.28
N ALA A 158 -9.30 -36.54 -0.75
CA ALA A 158 -8.15 -36.33 0.12
C ALA A 158 -8.13 -34.96 0.81
N ILE A 159 -8.78 -33.95 0.22
CA ILE A 159 -8.76 -32.57 0.72
C ILE A 159 -9.99 -32.25 1.56
N THR A 160 -11.20 -32.51 1.05
CA THR A 160 -12.45 -32.14 1.73
C THR A 160 -13.11 -33.31 2.45
N GLY A 161 -12.60 -34.54 2.28
CA GLY A 161 -13.24 -35.75 2.82
C GLY A 161 -14.49 -36.19 2.05
N HIS A 162 -14.89 -35.48 0.99
CA HIS A 162 -16.02 -35.84 0.15
C HIS A 162 -15.56 -36.54 -1.12
N SER A 163 -16.16 -37.70 -1.42
CA SER A 163 -15.91 -38.36 -2.70
C SER A 163 -16.40 -37.48 -3.86
N TYR A 164 -15.76 -37.61 -5.03
CA TYR A 164 -16.21 -36.91 -6.24
C TYR A 164 -17.69 -37.18 -6.57
N ASP A 165 -18.16 -38.37 -6.22
CA ASP A 165 -19.52 -38.83 -6.43
C ASP A 165 -20.53 -38.17 -5.47
N GLU A 166 -20.13 -37.83 -4.25
CA GLU A 166 -20.90 -36.99 -3.33
C GLU A 166 -20.90 -35.55 -3.80
N PHE A 167 -19.72 -35.00 -4.13
CA PHE A 167 -19.56 -33.64 -4.63
C PHE A 167 -20.48 -33.35 -5.82
N ARG A 168 -20.54 -34.24 -6.82
CA ARG A 168 -21.43 -34.04 -7.98
C ARG A 168 -22.93 -34.05 -7.66
N ARG A 169 -23.33 -34.59 -6.52
CA ARG A 169 -24.74 -34.70 -6.08
C ARG A 169 -25.14 -33.63 -5.07
N MET A 170 -24.18 -32.83 -4.58
CA MET A 170 -24.42 -31.75 -3.63
C MET A 170 -25.39 -30.69 -4.16
N SER A 171 -26.05 -29.97 -3.24
CA SER A 171 -26.75 -28.74 -3.58
C SER A 171 -25.77 -27.73 -4.19
N ASP A 172 -26.26 -26.70 -4.89
CA ASP A 172 -25.36 -25.70 -5.48
C ASP A 172 -24.58 -24.94 -4.41
N ARG A 173 -25.20 -24.65 -3.24
CA ARG A 173 -24.50 -24.08 -2.08
C ARG A 173 -23.39 -24.98 -1.57
N ASP A 174 -23.70 -26.24 -1.28
CA ASP A 174 -22.71 -27.16 -0.69
C ASP A 174 -21.58 -27.44 -1.68
N MET A 175 -21.90 -27.57 -2.98
CA MET A 175 -20.90 -27.71 -4.03
C MET A 175 -20.02 -26.46 -4.12
N ALA A 176 -20.60 -25.26 -4.06
CA ALA A 176 -19.85 -24.01 -4.07
C ALA A 176 -18.90 -23.90 -2.88
N SER A 177 -19.38 -24.15 -1.65
CA SER A 177 -18.57 -24.11 -0.44
C SER A 177 -17.46 -25.16 -0.44
N THR A 178 -17.77 -26.41 -0.81
CA THR A 178 -16.77 -27.48 -0.91
C THR A 178 -15.72 -27.19 -1.97
N PHE A 179 -16.10 -26.53 -3.06
CA PHE A 179 -15.17 -26.13 -4.12
C PHE A 179 -14.24 -25.01 -3.67
N VAL A 180 -14.72 -24.05 -2.87
CA VAL A 180 -13.88 -23.02 -2.24
C VAL A 180 -12.89 -23.67 -1.28
N GLU A 181 -13.35 -24.52 -0.36
CA GLU A 181 -12.49 -25.26 0.58
C GLU A 181 -11.41 -26.09 -0.13
N TYR A 182 -11.80 -26.78 -1.20
CA TYR A 182 -10.88 -27.56 -2.04
C TYR A 182 -9.74 -26.70 -2.57
N TRP A 183 -10.05 -25.52 -3.12
CA TRP A 183 -9.06 -24.65 -3.74
C TRP A 183 -8.25 -23.87 -2.73
N ASP A 184 -8.86 -23.40 -1.65
CA ASP A 184 -8.19 -22.75 -0.53
C ASP A 184 -7.07 -23.65 0.02
N THR A 185 -7.45 -24.88 0.41
CA THR A 185 -6.49 -25.87 0.92
C THR A 185 -5.44 -26.25 -0.12
N LYS A 186 -5.83 -26.39 -1.40
CA LYS A 186 -4.90 -26.82 -2.45
C LYS A 186 -3.89 -25.71 -2.81
N PHE A 187 -4.35 -24.46 -2.84
CA PHE A 187 -3.53 -23.29 -3.11
C PHE A 187 -2.51 -23.07 -2.00
N ASP A 188 -2.94 -23.13 -0.74
CA ASP A 188 -2.09 -22.98 0.43
C ASP A 188 -1.02 -24.07 0.55
N ARG A 189 -1.31 -25.29 0.10
CA ARG A 189 -0.34 -26.40 0.12
C ARG A 189 0.74 -26.32 -0.96
N VAL A 190 0.66 -25.39 -1.91
CA VAL A 190 1.67 -25.26 -2.96
C VAL A 190 3.01 -24.80 -2.36
N ARG A 191 4.06 -25.56 -2.66
CA ARG A 191 5.45 -25.28 -2.27
C ARG A 191 6.30 -25.14 -3.52
N ILE A 192 7.13 -24.11 -3.55
CA ILE A 192 8.13 -23.88 -4.60
C ILE A 192 9.45 -23.54 -3.89
N PRO A 193 10.15 -24.55 -3.32
CA PRO A 193 11.30 -24.33 -2.46
C PRO A 193 12.43 -23.55 -3.13
N GLU A 194 12.60 -23.72 -4.45
CA GLU A 194 13.59 -22.98 -5.24
C GLU A 194 13.36 -21.46 -5.27
N MET A 195 12.11 -21.01 -5.03
CA MET A 195 11.75 -19.60 -4.91
C MET A 195 11.50 -19.18 -3.44
N GLY A 196 11.80 -20.07 -2.47
CA GLY A 196 11.53 -19.84 -1.06
C GLY A 196 10.04 -19.86 -0.68
N ILE A 197 9.17 -20.42 -1.52
CA ILE A 197 7.73 -20.48 -1.27
C ILE A 197 7.41 -21.76 -0.51
N GLU A 198 6.96 -21.58 0.73
CA GLU A 198 6.50 -22.66 1.60
C GLU A 198 4.98 -22.79 1.60
N ALA A 199 4.49 -23.92 2.11
CA ALA A 199 3.06 -24.14 2.26
C ALA A 199 2.54 -23.19 3.34
N VAL A 200 1.44 -22.51 3.04
CA VAL A 200 0.70 -21.75 4.02
C VAL A 200 0.04 -22.78 4.94
N THR A 201 0.60 -22.98 6.12
CA THR A 201 -0.02 -23.88 7.10
C THR A 201 -1.24 -23.18 7.69
N GLN A 202 -2.43 -23.44 7.13
CA GLN A 202 -3.65 -23.33 7.93
C GLN A 202 -3.53 -24.30 9.10
N THR A 203 -3.62 -23.79 10.33
CA THR A 203 -3.79 -24.66 11.51
C THR A 203 -5.27 -24.71 11.87
N PRO A 204 -5.91 -25.89 11.81
CA PRO A 204 -6.82 -26.33 12.88
C PRO A 204 -6.53 -27.81 13.28
N PRO A 205 -6.87 -28.32 14.50
CA PRO A 205 -7.72 -27.81 15.58
C PRO A 205 -7.00 -27.70 16.95
N ALA A 206 -7.73 -27.24 17.97
CA ALA A 206 -7.34 -27.11 19.37
C ALA A 206 -6.31 -28.14 19.91
N GLU A 207 -5.08 -27.66 20.16
CA GLU A 207 -4.18 -28.24 21.16
C GLU A 207 -3.78 -27.14 22.15
N ARG A 208 -3.78 -27.53 23.43
CA ARG A 208 -3.80 -26.63 24.60
C ARG A 208 -2.86 -25.44 24.46
N ALA A 209 -3.43 -24.26 24.67
CA ALA A 209 -2.71 -23.03 24.93
C ALA A 209 -1.52 -23.30 25.88
N PRO A 210 -0.30 -22.81 25.59
CA PRO A 210 0.55 -22.42 26.70
C PRO A 210 -0.29 -21.43 27.51
N GLU A 211 -0.36 -21.65 28.82
CA GLU A 211 -1.09 -20.74 29.72
C GLU A 211 -0.77 -19.30 29.32
N PRO A 212 -1.79 -18.44 29.14
CA PRO A 212 -1.52 -17.06 28.77
C PRO A 212 -0.66 -16.48 29.88
N GLU A 213 0.58 -16.13 29.54
CA GLU A 213 1.19 -15.05 30.30
C GLU A 213 0.21 -13.88 30.23
N PRO A 214 -0.18 -13.30 31.37
CA PRO A 214 -1.11 -12.19 31.37
C PRO A 214 -0.55 -11.10 30.46
N ALA A 215 -1.35 -10.60 29.52
CA ALA A 215 -1.04 -9.40 28.75
C ALA A 215 -0.79 -8.27 29.76
N ALA A 216 0.48 -8.06 30.10
CA ALA A 216 0.90 -7.06 31.07
C ALA A 216 1.05 -5.67 30.42
N ALA A 217 0.82 -5.56 29.10
CA ALA A 217 0.73 -4.30 28.38
C ALA A 217 -0.47 -4.41 27.41
N GLY A 218 -1.33 -3.40 27.36
CA GLY A 218 -2.49 -3.35 26.46
C GLY A 218 -2.12 -3.40 24.96
N ILE A 219 -3.08 -3.14 24.09
CA ILE A 219 -2.94 -3.03 22.62
C ILE A 219 -2.42 -1.63 22.27
N ALA A 220 -1.30 -1.56 21.56
CA ALA A 220 -0.79 -0.31 20.99
C ALA A 220 -1.24 -0.20 19.53
N LEU A 221 -1.79 0.95 19.13
CA LEU A 221 -2.31 1.16 17.78
C LEU A 221 -1.24 1.83 16.91
N GLU A 222 -1.02 1.30 15.72
CA GLU A 222 -0.06 1.84 14.75
C GLU A 222 -0.69 2.07 13.37
N ALA A 223 -1.77 1.34 13.04
CA ALA A 223 -2.30 1.27 11.69
C ALA A 223 -2.69 2.65 11.12
N ALA A 224 -3.50 3.44 11.84
CA ALA A 224 -3.98 4.73 11.36
C ALA A 224 -2.84 5.77 11.20
N HIS A 225 -1.82 5.73 12.06
CA HIS A 225 -0.66 6.61 11.95
C HIS A 225 0.21 6.24 10.75
N ALA A 226 0.55 4.95 10.63
CA ALA A 226 1.32 4.43 9.51
C ALA A 226 0.62 4.71 8.16
N MET A 227 -0.71 4.56 8.11
CA MET A 227 -1.50 4.92 6.93
C MET A 227 -1.39 6.42 6.60
N SER A 228 -1.49 7.28 7.60
CA SER A 228 -1.41 8.74 7.40
C SER A 228 -0.07 9.20 6.83
N LEU A 229 1.03 8.52 7.18
CA LEU A 229 2.35 8.76 6.58
C LEU A 229 2.48 8.14 5.19
N ARG A 230 1.97 6.91 5.00
CA ARG A 230 2.05 6.19 3.73
C ARG A 230 1.30 6.89 2.61
N TYR A 231 0.15 7.49 2.92
CA TYR A 231 -0.74 8.10 1.94
C TYR A 231 -0.67 9.63 1.93
N ASP A 232 0.34 10.26 2.53
CA ASP A 232 0.54 11.73 2.55
C ASP A 232 0.60 12.40 1.16
N HIS A 233 0.88 11.61 0.13
CA HIS A 233 0.89 12.01 -1.28
C HIS A 233 -0.48 11.92 -1.97
N VAL A 234 -1.48 11.31 -1.33
CA VAL A 234 -2.83 11.09 -1.88
C VAL A 234 -3.61 12.40 -1.87
N GLN A 235 -4.18 12.74 -3.02
CA GLN A 235 -4.92 13.98 -3.20
C GLN A 235 -6.38 13.86 -2.76
N TYR A 236 -7.03 15.00 -2.55
CA TYR A 236 -8.46 15.00 -2.27
C TYR A 236 -9.28 14.68 -3.53
N GLY A 237 -10.25 13.79 -3.37
CA GLY A 237 -11.16 13.38 -4.43
C GLY A 237 -12.59 13.30 -3.94
N PHE A 238 -13.42 14.31 -4.22
CA PHE A 238 -14.83 14.29 -3.79
C PHE A 238 -15.56 13.09 -4.38
N GLY A 239 -16.07 12.20 -3.52
CA GLY A 239 -16.71 10.96 -3.94
C GLY A 239 -15.75 9.78 -4.13
N ASP A 240 -14.43 10.01 -4.19
CA ASP A 240 -13.42 8.97 -4.24
C ASP A 240 -13.25 8.36 -2.84
N LYS A 241 -13.28 7.03 -2.74
CA LYS A 241 -13.29 6.31 -1.46
C LYS A 241 -12.08 5.42 -1.22
N ASN A 242 -11.20 5.32 -2.21
CA ASN A 242 -10.05 4.42 -2.19
C ASN A 242 -8.74 5.22 -2.27
N PRO A 243 -7.97 5.33 -1.16
CA PRO A 243 -6.69 6.05 -1.17
C PRO A 243 -5.66 5.45 -2.13
N ASP A 244 -5.73 4.16 -2.47
CA ASP A 244 -4.82 3.52 -3.45
C ASP A 244 -5.04 4.01 -4.89
N SER A 245 -6.17 4.67 -5.16
CA SER A 245 -6.42 5.33 -6.45
C SER A 245 -5.63 6.64 -6.63
N GLY A 246 -4.88 7.05 -5.61
CA GLY A 246 -4.20 8.35 -5.56
C GLY A 246 -5.14 9.51 -5.18
N ARG A 247 -6.43 9.24 -4.96
CA ARG A 247 -7.42 10.21 -4.50
C ARG A 247 -8.38 9.64 -3.47
N VAL A 248 -8.75 10.42 -2.46
CA VAL A 248 -9.75 10.02 -1.45
C VAL A 248 -10.46 11.23 -0.86
N ASP A 249 -11.75 11.14 -0.57
CA ASP A 249 -12.45 12.16 0.25
C ASP A 249 -12.35 11.90 1.76
N CYS A 250 -12.78 12.89 2.55
CA CYS A 250 -12.70 12.85 4.00
C CYS A 250 -13.35 11.62 4.63
N SER A 251 -14.54 11.24 4.15
CA SER A 251 -15.24 10.05 4.66
C SER A 251 -14.58 8.75 4.23
N GLY A 252 -14.11 8.65 2.98
CA GLY A 252 -13.37 7.48 2.51
C GLY A 252 -12.08 7.26 3.31
N TRP A 253 -11.39 8.35 3.62
CA TRP A 253 -10.16 8.32 4.42
C TRP A 253 -10.39 7.85 5.86
N VAL A 254 -11.39 8.43 6.54
CA VAL A 254 -11.72 8.03 7.92
C VAL A 254 -12.23 6.60 7.98
N VAL A 255 -13.00 6.12 6.99
CA VAL A 255 -13.42 4.72 6.92
C VAL A 255 -12.23 3.77 6.79
N ALA A 256 -11.28 4.09 5.91
CA ALA A 256 -10.08 3.27 5.71
C ALA A 256 -9.27 3.14 7.01
N MET A 257 -9.01 4.27 7.69
CA MET A 257 -8.27 4.26 8.95
C MET A 257 -9.03 3.56 10.08
N GLN A 258 -10.34 3.78 10.21
CA GLN A 258 -11.12 3.16 11.28
C GLN A 258 -11.20 1.64 11.14
N ASN A 259 -11.48 1.16 9.93
CA ASN A 259 -11.56 -0.28 9.69
C ASN A 259 -10.20 -0.95 9.92
N ALA A 260 -9.10 -0.34 9.45
CA ALA A 260 -7.75 -0.84 9.70
C ALA A 260 -7.42 -0.89 11.20
N THR A 261 -7.85 0.13 11.97
CA THR A 261 -7.65 0.17 13.43
C THR A 261 -8.47 -0.91 14.14
N MET A 262 -9.71 -1.15 13.73
CA MET A 262 -10.54 -2.23 14.28
C MET A 262 -9.99 -3.63 13.94
N ASP A 263 -9.39 -3.79 12.76
CA ASP A 263 -8.72 -5.03 12.35
C ASP A 263 -7.45 -5.28 13.17
N GLU A 264 -6.64 -4.23 13.39
CA GLU A 264 -5.48 -4.25 14.28
C GLU A 264 -5.87 -4.67 15.71
N ILE A 265 -6.95 -4.10 16.25
CA ILE A 265 -7.45 -4.45 17.59
C ILE A 265 -7.88 -5.92 17.65
N ASN A 266 -8.65 -6.41 16.68
CA ASN A 266 -9.05 -7.82 16.64
C ASN A 266 -7.83 -8.75 16.57
N GLY A 267 -6.84 -8.40 15.75
CA GLY A 267 -5.60 -9.16 15.59
C GLY A 267 -4.79 -9.23 16.88
N GLN A 268 -4.54 -8.08 17.52
CA GLN A 268 -3.77 -8.02 18.77
C GLN A 268 -4.54 -8.60 19.97
N ALA A 269 -5.87 -8.51 20.00
CA ALA A 269 -6.69 -9.11 21.04
C ALA A 269 -6.77 -10.64 20.94
N GLY A 270 -6.43 -11.22 19.78
CA GLY A 270 -6.57 -12.66 19.51
C GLY A 270 -8.02 -13.15 19.55
N ARG A 271 -9.00 -12.24 19.46
CA ARG A 271 -10.44 -12.51 19.45
C ARG A 271 -11.19 -11.41 18.71
N GLU A 272 -12.40 -11.71 18.24
CA GLU A 272 -13.28 -10.70 17.68
C GLU A 272 -13.73 -9.72 18.80
N VAL A 273 -13.32 -8.45 18.66
CA VAL A 273 -13.77 -7.31 19.48
C VAL A 273 -14.80 -6.50 18.70
N PHE A 274 -14.51 -6.24 17.42
CA PHE A 274 -15.41 -5.57 16.49
C PHE A 274 -15.76 -6.53 15.35
N SER A 275 -17.04 -6.84 15.21
CA SER A 275 -17.59 -7.68 14.15
C SER A 275 -17.66 -6.93 12.82
N ARG A 276 -18.10 -7.63 11.78
CA ARG A 276 -18.37 -7.03 10.47
C ARG A 276 -19.50 -5.97 10.52
N GLU A 277 -20.45 -6.08 11.44
CA GLU A 277 -21.55 -5.11 11.58
C GLU A 277 -21.07 -3.78 12.20
N ASP A 278 -19.95 -3.82 12.92
CA ASP A 278 -19.34 -2.66 13.57
C ASP A 278 -18.50 -1.80 12.61
N ARG A 279 -18.14 -2.36 11.44
CA ARG A 279 -17.30 -1.71 10.42
C ARG A 279 -18.05 -0.61 9.67
N PHE A 280 -17.31 0.41 9.21
CA PHE A 280 -17.85 1.46 8.36
C PHE A 280 -17.74 1.08 6.88
N SER A 281 -18.74 1.47 6.08
CA SER A 281 -18.87 1.12 4.67
C SER A 281 -18.37 2.24 3.77
N PRO A 282 -17.26 2.07 3.02
CA PRO A 282 -16.75 3.08 2.11
C PRO A 282 -17.80 3.34 1.01
N GLY A 283 -18.09 4.61 0.74
CA GLY A 283 -19.09 5.01 -0.28
C GLY A 283 -20.53 5.11 0.20
N TYR A 284 -20.88 4.49 1.34
CA TYR A 284 -22.22 4.57 1.93
C TYR A 284 -22.25 5.44 3.19
N ASP A 285 -21.22 5.30 4.04
CA ASP A 285 -21.12 6.09 5.26
C ASP A 285 -20.48 7.45 4.95
N SER A 286 -21.33 8.47 4.81
CA SER A 286 -20.90 9.87 4.74
C SER A 286 -20.25 10.33 6.05
N ALA A 287 -19.54 11.46 6.03
CA ALA A 287 -18.98 12.09 7.23
C ALA A 287 -20.00 12.17 8.39
N ALA A 288 -21.23 12.60 8.10
CA ALA A 288 -22.31 12.67 9.07
C ALA A 288 -22.75 11.28 9.58
N ARG A 289 -22.84 10.28 8.68
CA ARG A 289 -23.27 8.91 9.03
C ARG A 289 -22.24 8.18 9.89
N ILE A 290 -20.95 8.42 9.69
CA ILE A 290 -19.88 7.83 10.51
C ILE A 290 -20.02 8.29 11.96
N VAL A 291 -20.20 9.60 12.18
CA VAL A 291 -20.38 10.16 13.54
C VAL A 291 -21.68 9.66 14.17
N GLU A 292 -22.78 9.61 13.40
CA GLU A 292 -24.07 9.08 13.87
C GLU A 292 -23.98 7.60 14.29
N LYS A 293 -23.36 6.74 13.47
CA LYS A 293 -23.12 5.32 13.82
C LYS A 293 -22.27 5.16 15.07
N ALA A 294 -21.23 5.98 15.19
CA ALA A 294 -20.35 5.97 16.34
C ALA A 294 -21.11 6.36 17.61
N GLU A 295 -22.00 7.35 17.55
CA GLU A 295 -22.88 7.72 18.65
C GLU A 295 -23.90 6.61 18.96
N GLU A 296 -24.54 6.03 17.95
CA GLU A 296 -25.50 4.93 18.11
C GLU A 296 -24.89 3.73 18.87
N ARG A 297 -23.60 3.44 18.62
CA ARG A 297 -22.87 2.34 19.26
C ARG A 297 -22.33 2.73 20.64
N SER A 298 -21.67 3.88 20.75
CA SER A 298 -20.95 4.28 21.97
C SER A 298 -21.83 4.99 23.00
N GLY A 299 -22.93 5.60 22.56
CA GLY A 299 -23.70 6.56 23.34
C GLY A 299 -22.97 7.89 23.59
N ILE A 300 -21.82 8.12 22.95
CA ILE A 300 -20.99 9.31 23.14
C ILE A 300 -21.17 10.25 21.94
N LEU A 301 -21.56 11.49 22.23
CA LEU A 301 -21.52 12.60 21.27
C LEU A 301 -21.11 13.88 22.01
N LEU A 302 -19.84 14.25 21.87
CA LEU A 302 -19.28 15.53 22.36
C LEU A 302 -19.62 16.64 21.37
N GLN A 303 -19.99 17.83 21.85
CA GLN A 303 -20.37 18.95 21.00
C GLN A 303 -19.69 20.26 21.41
N GLY A 304 -19.26 21.04 20.42
CA GLY A 304 -18.69 22.37 20.65
C GLY A 304 -17.48 22.33 21.59
N ASP A 305 -17.54 23.03 22.72
CA ASP A 305 -16.43 23.14 23.69
C ASP A 305 -16.09 21.80 24.38
N GLU A 306 -16.98 20.80 24.33
CA GLU A 306 -16.70 19.45 24.82
C GLU A 306 -15.68 18.71 23.93
N VAL A 307 -15.52 19.12 22.67
CA VAL A 307 -14.51 18.60 21.74
C VAL A 307 -13.17 19.29 22.02
N ASN A 308 -12.43 18.80 23.01
CA ASN A 308 -11.15 19.34 23.44
C ASN A 308 -10.11 18.24 23.71
N LEU A 309 -8.83 18.63 23.82
CA LEU A 309 -7.70 17.71 24.03
C LEU A 309 -7.83 16.79 25.24
N GLY A 310 -8.55 17.22 26.29
CA GLY A 310 -8.74 16.39 27.49
C GLY A 310 -9.77 15.28 27.28
N ALA A 311 -10.76 15.52 26.42
CA ALA A 311 -11.87 14.60 26.15
C ALA A 311 -11.56 13.65 24.99
N LEU A 312 -10.73 14.08 24.02
CA LEU A 312 -10.41 13.27 22.85
C LEU A 312 -9.41 12.15 23.18
N ARG A 313 -9.62 11.01 22.54
CA ARG A 313 -8.78 9.82 22.62
C ARG A 313 -8.42 9.35 21.22
N GLU A 314 -7.33 8.62 21.14
CA GLU A 314 -6.91 7.93 19.92
C GLU A 314 -8.05 7.07 19.37
N GLY A 315 -8.25 7.13 18.05
CA GLY A 315 -9.31 6.44 17.35
C GLY A 315 -10.70 7.08 17.45
N MET A 316 -10.88 8.21 18.15
CA MET A 316 -12.13 8.97 18.05
C MET A 316 -12.26 9.66 16.69
N VAL A 317 -13.49 9.92 16.27
CA VAL A 317 -13.80 10.69 15.05
C VAL A 317 -14.33 12.07 15.42
N ILE A 318 -14.01 13.08 14.62
CA ILE A 318 -14.51 14.44 14.77
C ILE A 318 -15.17 14.88 13.46
N GLY A 319 -16.48 15.04 13.48
CA GLY A 319 -17.25 15.67 12.42
C GLY A 319 -17.23 17.19 12.52
N GLU A 320 -17.19 17.84 11.37
CA GLU A 320 -17.24 19.29 11.24
C GLU A 320 -18.50 19.72 10.51
N ASP A 321 -19.15 20.75 11.03
CA ASP A 321 -20.11 21.55 10.27
C ASP A 321 -19.48 22.91 9.95
N ASN A 322 -19.08 23.06 8.69
CA ASN A 322 -18.48 24.27 8.14
C ASN A 322 -19.54 25.29 7.64
N GLY A 323 -20.82 25.09 7.98
CA GLY A 323 -21.93 25.98 7.64
C GLY A 323 -22.79 25.48 6.48
N ALA A 324 -24.07 25.85 6.49
CA ALA A 324 -25.07 25.33 5.57
C ALA A 324 -24.77 25.65 4.09
N LYS A 325 -24.49 24.61 3.29
CA LYS A 325 -24.53 24.68 1.82
C LYS A 325 -25.83 24.05 1.35
N GLY A 326 -26.34 24.46 0.19
CA GLY A 326 -27.67 24.03 -0.30
C GLY A 326 -27.84 22.50 -0.49
N TRP A 327 -26.74 21.74 -0.52
CA TRP A 327 -26.71 20.27 -0.57
C TRP A 327 -26.60 19.59 0.80
N ASP A 328 -26.52 20.34 1.90
CA ASP A 328 -26.41 19.84 3.28
C ASP A 328 -27.77 19.62 3.96
N ALA A 329 -28.87 19.88 3.27
CA ALA A 329 -30.21 19.78 3.85
C ALA A 329 -30.50 18.34 4.33
N GLY A 330 -30.62 18.17 5.66
CA GLY A 330 -30.99 16.91 6.30
C GLY A 330 -29.84 16.04 6.79
N ARG A 331 -28.58 16.50 6.73
CA ARG A 331 -27.44 15.77 7.31
C ARG A 331 -27.47 15.79 8.84
N PHE A 332 -27.06 14.67 9.44
CA PHE A 332 -26.88 14.57 10.89
C PHE A 332 -25.95 15.70 11.38
N ASN A 333 -26.50 16.58 12.23
CA ASN A 333 -25.85 17.78 12.77
C ASN A 333 -25.22 18.75 11.74
N GLY A 334 -25.58 18.64 10.46
CA GLY A 334 -24.98 19.45 9.39
C GLY A 334 -23.54 19.07 9.03
N ILE A 335 -23.07 17.90 9.46
CA ILE A 335 -21.67 17.49 9.29
C ILE A 335 -21.33 17.32 7.79
N ASP A 336 -20.33 18.08 7.32
CA ASP A 336 -19.88 18.09 5.92
C ASP A 336 -18.44 17.61 5.73
N HIS A 337 -17.66 17.52 6.81
CA HIS A 337 -16.30 16.99 6.82
C HIS A 337 -16.05 16.14 8.07
N ILE A 338 -15.04 15.28 8.04
CA ILE A 338 -14.69 14.38 9.15
C ILE A 338 -13.19 14.13 9.21
N VAL A 339 -12.68 13.97 10.43
CA VAL A 339 -11.29 13.61 10.73
C VAL A 339 -11.24 12.49 11.76
N MET A 340 -10.10 11.80 11.86
CA MET A 340 -9.82 10.81 12.90
C MET A 340 -8.68 11.29 13.80
N VAL A 341 -8.83 11.07 15.10
CA VAL A 341 -7.77 11.29 16.08
C VAL A 341 -6.82 10.09 16.02
N VAL A 342 -5.54 10.35 15.80
CA VAL A 342 -4.49 9.34 15.64
C VAL A 342 -3.37 9.66 16.62
N ARG A 343 -2.71 8.66 17.22
CA ARG A 343 -1.52 8.92 18.04
C ARG A 343 -0.26 8.69 17.23
N ASP A 344 0.69 9.60 17.38
CA ASP A 344 2.06 9.34 16.93
C ASP A 344 2.74 8.38 17.93
N PRO A 345 3.15 7.17 17.50
CA PRO A 345 3.76 6.18 18.40
C PRO A 345 5.13 6.62 18.95
N ASP A 346 5.83 7.54 18.27
CA ASP A 346 7.16 7.99 18.69
C ASP A 346 7.07 9.07 19.76
N THR A 347 6.10 9.99 19.63
CA THR A 347 5.96 11.15 20.52
C THR A 347 4.85 10.97 21.56
N GLY A 348 3.90 10.08 21.29
CA GLY A 348 2.66 9.93 22.06
C GLY A 348 1.65 11.06 21.85
N GLU A 349 1.92 12.02 20.96
CA GLU A 349 1.05 13.16 20.70
C GLU A 349 -0.21 12.73 19.94
N LEU A 350 -1.34 13.38 20.25
CA LEU A 350 -2.57 13.19 19.47
C LEU A 350 -2.55 14.13 18.27
N MET A 351 -2.87 13.55 17.13
CA MET A 351 -2.87 14.16 15.81
C MET A 351 -4.28 14.09 15.22
N ALA A 352 -4.61 15.02 14.34
CA ALA A 352 -5.78 14.95 13.47
C ALA A 352 -5.34 14.51 12.07
N SER A 353 -5.78 13.32 11.65
CA SER A 353 -5.61 12.82 10.28
C SER A 353 -6.87 13.06 9.47
N GLN A 354 -6.70 13.66 8.29
CA GLN A 354 -7.82 14.02 7.42
C GLN A 354 -7.44 13.98 5.95
N SER A 355 -8.44 13.89 5.07
CA SER A 355 -8.30 14.20 3.65
C SER A 355 -9.16 15.41 3.29
N ARG A 356 -8.56 16.53 2.85
CA ARG A 356 -9.29 17.77 2.53
C ARG A 356 -8.88 18.42 1.21
N GLY A 357 -9.82 19.17 0.63
CA GLY A 357 -9.63 19.84 -0.66
C GLY A 357 -8.47 20.84 -0.64
N GLY A 358 -7.48 20.63 -1.50
CA GLY A 358 -6.27 21.45 -1.60
C GLY A 358 -5.03 20.66 -1.19
N GLU A 359 -5.07 20.05 -0.01
CA GLU A 359 -3.94 19.36 0.61
C GLU A 359 -3.95 17.84 0.37
N GLY A 360 -5.12 17.21 0.27
CA GLY A 360 -5.22 15.74 0.27
C GLY A 360 -5.12 15.17 1.67
N VAL A 361 -4.52 13.98 1.80
CA VAL A 361 -4.26 13.34 3.11
C VAL A 361 -3.18 14.14 3.84
N GLU A 362 -3.49 14.57 5.06
CA GLU A 362 -2.55 15.28 5.93
C GLU A 362 -2.71 14.86 7.38
N LEU A 363 -1.63 15.04 8.14
CA LEU A 363 -1.57 14.82 9.58
C LEU A 363 -1.13 16.13 10.24
N SER A 364 -1.85 16.56 11.27
CA SER A 364 -1.55 17.80 12.00
C SER A 364 -1.70 17.60 13.50
N PRO A 365 -0.95 18.33 14.35
CA PRO A 365 -1.17 18.31 15.79
C PRO A 365 -2.64 18.61 16.12
N LEU A 366 -3.24 17.82 17.02
CA LEU A 366 -4.67 17.92 17.32
C LEU A 366 -5.02 19.27 17.95
N ASP A 367 -4.11 19.86 18.72
CA ASP A 367 -4.28 21.16 19.36
C ASP A 367 -4.35 22.30 18.32
N ASP A 368 -3.45 22.30 17.35
CA ASP A 368 -3.43 23.22 16.21
C ASP A 368 -4.70 23.07 15.37
N TYR A 369 -5.10 21.82 15.10
CA TYR A 369 -6.36 21.52 14.39
C TYR A 369 -7.56 22.13 15.13
N LEU A 370 -7.74 21.84 16.42
CA LEU A 370 -8.86 22.34 17.22
C LEU A 370 -8.86 23.87 17.32
N ALA A 371 -7.71 24.48 17.58
CA ALA A 371 -7.56 25.93 17.64
C ALA A 371 -7.94 26.58 16.30
N GLY A 372 -7.49 26.00 15.18
CA GLY A 372 -7.82 26.46 13.84
C GLY A 372 -9.31 26.33 13.50
N LYS A 373 -10.02 25.33 14.04
CA LYS A 373 -11.47 25.18 13.85
C LYS A 373 -12.26 26.14 14.72
N GLN A 374 -11.87 26.31 15.98
CA GLN A 374 -12.47 27.28 16.90
C GLN A 374 -12.35 28.72 16.36
N ALA A 375 -11.17 29.10 15.87
CA ALA A 375 -10.93 30.42 15.29
C ALA A 375 -11.81 30.72 14.07
N ARG A 376 -12.22 29.68 13.33
CA ARG A 376 -13.12 29.78 12.17
C ARG A 376 -14.60 29.66 12.54
N GLY A 377 -14.93 29.41 13.80
CA GLY A 377 -16.31 29.20 14.25
C GLY A 377 -16.95 27.93 13.71
N VAL A 378 -16.15 26.91 13.37
CA VAL A 378 -16.64 25.60 12.90
C VAL A 378 -17.28 24.87 14.07
N ARG A 379 -18.47 24.29 13.86
CA ARG A 379 -19.12 23.46 14.88
C ARG A 379 -18.54 22.06 14.82
N LEU A 380 -18.05 21.55 15.95
CA LEU A 380 -17.43 20.23 16.06
C LEU A 380 -18.33 19.25 16.81
N PHE A 381 -18.33 18.01 16.35
CA PHE A 381 -19.04 16.88 16.93
C PHE A 381 -18.08 15.70 17.00
N ALA A 382 -17.86 15.10 18.17
CA ALA A 382 -16.95 13.95 18.29
C ALA A 382 -17.62 12.74 18.93
N SER A 383 -17.25 11.55 18.46
CA SER A 383 -17.76 10.28 18.99
C SER A 383 -16.65 9.22 18.99
N ASP A 384 -16.90 8.11 19.67
CA ASP A 384 -15.92 7.06 19.92
C ASP A 384 -16.30 5.71 19.30
N PRO A 385 -15.84 5.41 18.06
CA PRO A 385 -16.09 4.12 17.43
C PRO A 385 -15.43 2.92 18.11
N LEU A 386 -14.45 3.17 19.00
CA LEU A 386 -13.61 2.15 19.62
C LEU A 386 -13.94 1.92 21.10
N LEU A 387 -15.09 2.42 21.59
CA LEU A 387 -15.48 2.34 23.00
C LEU A 387 -15.36 0.91 23.56
N GLU A 388 -15.80 -0.10 22.81
CA GLU A 388 -15.78 -1.51 23.21
C GLU A 388 -14.36 -2.08 23.38
N ALA A 389 -13.34 -1.43 22.81
CA ALA A 389 -11.94 -1.82 22.92
C ALA A 389 -11.16 -1.00 23.95
N ARG A 390 -11.73 0.03 24.59
CA ARG A 390 -10.99 0.96 25.47
C ARG A 390 -10.25 0.27 26.62
N GLU A 391 -10.82 -0.80 27.17
CA GLU A 391 -10.17 -1.59 28.23
C GLU A 391 -8.97 -2.40 27.73
N LEU A 392 -8.88 -2.65 26.43
CA LEU A 392 -7.79 -3.39 25.81
C LEU A 392 -6.64 -2.49 25.38
N LEU A 393 -6.88 -1.19 25.12
CA LEU A 393 -5.86 -0.27 24.59
C LEU A 393 -4.83 0.16 25.66
N GLN A 394 -3.59 0.38 25.25
CA GLN A 394 -2.52 0.98 26.09
C GLN A 394 -2.80 2.47 26.34
N GLU A 395 -3.89 2.82 27.01
CA GLU A 395 -4.14 4.22 27.40
C GLU A 395 -3.35 4.66 28.66
N HIS A 396 -2.52 3.78 29.23
CA HIS A 396 -1.75 4.08 30.44
C HIS A 396 -0.39 4.75 30.17
N ALA A 397 -0.44 6.01 29.75
CA ALA A 397 0.63 6.97 30.02
C ALA A 397 0.10 8.41 30.15
N GLN A 398 -0.88 8.62 31.04
CA GLN A 398 -0.96 9.77 31.94
C GLN A 398 -2.07 9.50 32.99
N ALA A 399 -1.64 9.17 34.22
CA ALA A 399 -2.50 8.91 35.37
C ALA A 399 -3.03 10.22 36.03
N PRO A 400 -3.70 10.11 37.18
CA PRO A 400 -5.14 10.26 37.41
C PRO A 400 -5.56 11.68 37.84
N ASP A 401 -6.87 11.91 37.91
CA ASP A 401 -7.57 12.91 38.75
C ASP A 401 -6.80 14.21 39.08
N ARG A 402 -7.01 15.27 38.28
CA ARG A 402 -6.56 16.62 38.62
C ARG A 402 -7.50 17.25 39.65
N THR A 403 -7.14 17.10 40.92
CA THR A 403 -7.34 18.17 41.90
C THR A 403 -6.09 19.07 41.92
N ALA A 404 -6.31 20.37 41.77
CA ALA A 404 -5.31 21.44 41.62
C ALA A 404 -4.54 21.77 42.93
N PRO A 405 -3.72 22.83 42.97
CA PRO A 405 -2.56 23.21 42.16
C PRO A 405 -1.31 23.43 43.06
N GLU A 406 -0.10 23.57 42.50
CA GLU A 406 0.83 24.64 42.92
C GLU A 406 2.12 24.71 42.08
N THR A 407 2.59 25.95 42.01
CA THR A 407 3.68 26.55 41.23
C THR A 407 5.08 26.02 41.55
N GLY A 408 5.95 25.93 40.54
CA GLY A 408 7.40 25.78 40.73
C GLY A 408 8.16 25.90 39.41
N VAL A 409 8.93 26.98 39.28
CA VAL A 409 9.79 27.32 38.12
C VAL A 409 10.73 26.16 37.77
N ARG A 410 10.66 25.65 36.53
CA ARG A 410 11.60 24.66 35.99
C ARG A 410 12.55 25.31 34.98
N ALA A 411 13.85 25.06 35.13
CA ALA A 411 14.88 25.39 34.14
C ALA A 411 14.67 24.58 32.83
N PRO A 412 15.13 25.05 31.66
CA PRO A 412 14.67 24.51 30.38
C PRO A 412 15.32 23.16 30.03
N ASP A 413 14.51 22.28 29.42
CA ASP A 413 14.86 20.95 28.92
C ASP A 413 15.74 21.00 27.65
N PRO A 414 16.62 20.00 27.40
CA PRO A 414 17.49 19.92 26.22
C PRO A 414 16.80 19.54 24.90
N GLY A 415 15.48 19.41 24.88
CA GLY A 415 14.66 19.07 23.70
C GLY A 415 13.75 20.21 23.24
N ALA A 416 14.01 21.45 23.67
CA ALA A 416 13.17 22.58 23.33
C ALA A 416 13.29 22.94 21.84
N LEU A 417 12.16 22.95 21.14
CA LEU A 417 12.02 23.56 19.82
C LEU A 417 12.54 25.01 19.89
N LEU A 418 13.55 25.37 19.10
CA LEU A 418 14.05 26.75 19.05
C LEU A 418 13.38 27.50 17.90
N ARG A 419 12.81 28.67 18.18
CA ARG A 419 12.06 29.52 17.23
C ARG A 419 12.24 31.00 17.51
N ASP A 420 11.72 31.84 16.61
CA ASP A 420 11.80 33.31 16.73
C ASP A 420 11.32 33.80 18.09
N GLY A 421 12.15 34.61 18.75
CA GLY A 421 11.93 35.10 20.10
C GLY A 421 12.65 34.32 21.21
N ASP A 422 13.12 33.09 20.95
CA ASP A 422 13.89 32.31 21.91
C ASP A 422 15.29 32.86 22.12
N ARG A 423 15.87 32.64 23.31
CA ARG A 423 17.19 33.15 23.69
C ARG A 423 17.97 32.14 24.53
N GLY A 424 19.29 32.23 24.47
CA GLY A 424 20.21 31.53 25.35
C GLY A 424 21.12 30.54 24.62
N GLU A 425 21.76 29.68 25.41
CA GLU A 425 22.88 28.85 24.95
C GLU A 425 22.51 27.88 23.82
N GLN A 426 21.27 27.37 23.80
CA GLN A 426 20.79 26.48 22.75
C GLN A 426 20.65 27.20 21.40
N VAL A 427 20.18 28.45 21.41
CA VAL A 427 20.14 29.31 20.23
C VAL A 427 21.54 29.65 19.74
N ARG A 428 22.47 29.91 20.67
CA ARG A 428 23.87 30.20 20.34
C ARG A 428 24.52 29.04 19.58
N ARG A 429 24.27 27.81 20.02
CA ARG A 429 24.75 26.59 19.34
C ARG A 429 24.11 26.39 17.98
N LEU A 430 22.81 26.65 17.85
CA LEU A 430 22.13 26.63 16.54
C LEU A 430 22.76 27.64 15.57
N GLN A 431 23.02 28.88 16.04
CA GLN A 431 23.68 29.91 15.26
C GLN A 431 25.10 29.49 14.84
N GLU A 432 25.86 28.81 15.73
CA GLU A 432 27.19 28.26 15.43
C GLU A 432 27.12 27.22 14.31
N SER A 433 26.22 26.23 14.43
CA SER A 433 26.03 25.19 13.41
C SER A 433 25.65 25.77 12.04
N LEU A 434 24.69 26.70 12.01
CA LEU A 434 24.29 27.37 10.77
C LEU A 434 25.43 28.20 10.17
N HIS A 435 26.21 28.90 11.00
CA HIS A 435 27.36 29.66 10.55
C HIS A 435 28.46 28.77 9.96
N GLU A 436 28.77 27.64 10.61
CA GLU A 436 29.79 26.71 10.16
C GLU A 436 29.42 26.02 8.84
N LEU A 437 28.13 25.74 8.64
CA LEU A 437 27.59 25.25 7.38
C LEU A 437 27.51 26.33 6.28
N GLY A 438 27.73 27.60 6.61
CA GLY A 438 27.86 28.71 5.66
C GLY A 438 26.58 29.50 5.45
N TYR A 439 25.55 29.31 6.27
CA TYR A 439 24.32 30.08 6.21
C TYR A 439 24.52 31.47 6.85
N ALA A 440 24.10 32.50 6.11
CA ALA A 440 24.24 33.90 6.48
C ALA A 440 22.89 34.52 6.85
N GLY A 441 22.92 35.57 7.66
CA GLY A 441 21.73 36.35 7.96
C GLY A 441 21.21 37.09 6.72
N ARG A 442 19.99 37.62 6.80
CA ARG A 442 19.29 38.31 5.68
C ARG A 442 20.06 39.46 5.02
N ASN A 443 21.08 39.99 5.70
CA ASN A 443 21.95 41.06 5.22
C ASN A 443 23.20 40.54 4.47
N GLY A 444 23.28 39.23 4.21
CA GLY A 444 24.41 38.56 3.57
C GLY A 444 25.66 38.48 4.43
N ARG A 445 25.58 38.80 5.73
CA ARG A 445 26.70 38.70 6.67
C ARG A 445 26.57 37.44 7.52
N ALA A 446 27.70 36.94 7.99
CA ALA A 446 27.74 35.86 8.98
C ALA A 446 26.82 36.18 10.19
N LEU A 447 26.17 35.14 10.71
CA LEU A 447 25.32 35.25 11.90
C LEU A 447 26.14 35.77 13.10
N ALA A 448 25.54 36.66 13.88
CA ALA A 448 26.05 36.98 15.20
C ALA A 448 25.70 35.82 16.14
N LEU A 449 26.70 35.31 16.87
CA LEU A 449 26.54 34.19 17.81
C LEU A 449 26.17 34.73 19.20
N ASP A 450 25.15 35.57 19.25
CA ASP A 450 24.71 36.30 20.44
C ASP A 450 23.72 35.51 21.31
N GLY A 451 23.23 34.37 20.81
CA GLY A 451 22.24 33.55 21.49
C GLY A 451 20.82 34.10 21.39
N ASP A 452 20.55 35.08 20.52
CA ASP A 452 19.21 35.62 20.29
C ASP A 452 18.61 35.09 18.97
N PHE A 453 17.46 34.43 19.05
CA PHE A 453 16.77 33.90 17.88
C PHE A 453 15.93 35.01 17.28
N GLY A 454 16.60 35.92 16.57
CA GLY A 454 15.96 37.00 15.81
C GLY A 454 15.88 36.72 14.31
N ALA A 455 15.35 37.69 13.57
CA ALA A 455 15.09 37.59 12.14
C ALA A 455 16.30 37.19 11.25
N ASN A 456 17.54 37.36 11.70
CA ASN A 456 18.71 36.86 10.97
C ASN A 456 18.89 35.34 11.15
N THR A 457 18.65 34.83 12.37
CA THR A 457 18.70 33.40 12.70
C THR A 457 17.56 32.65 12.03
N ASP A 458 16.32 33.17 12.08
CA ASP A 458 15.16 32.61 11.37
C ASP A 458 15.43 32.49 9.86
N HIS A 459 15.98 33.55 9.25
CA HIS A 459 16.31 33.53 7.82
C HIS A 459 17.32 32.44 7.46
N ALA A 460 18.41 32.34 8.24
CA ALA A 460 19.44 31.33 8.01
C ALA A 460 18.92 29.91 8.25
N LEU A 461 18.07 29.71 9.27
CA LEU A 461 17.45 28.42 9.55
C LEU A 461 16.51 27.99 8.42
N ARG A 462 15.66 28.89 7.92
CA ARG A 462 14.76 28.59 6.80
C ARG A 462 15.51 28.33 5.50
N ALA A 463 16.65 28.98 5.29
CA ALA A 463 17.53 28.66 4.17
C ALA A 463 18.09 27.24 4.31
N PHE A 464 18.60 26.90 5.49
CA PHE A 464 19.08 25.55 5.80
C PHE A 464 17.98 24.49 5.61
N GLN A 465 16.79 24.70 6.17
CA GLN A 465 15.67 23.76 6.03
C GLN A 465 15.31 23.52 4.57
N ARG A 466 15.25 24.59 3.76
CA ARG A 466 14.94 24.49 2.33
C ARG A 466 16.00 23.68 1.58
N ASP A 467 17.27 23.97 1.82
CA ASP A 467 18.37 23.35 1.10
C ASP A 467 18.56 21.88 1.47
N ASN A 468 17.98 21.44 2.60
CA ASN A 468 18.05 20.06 3.10
C ASN A 468 16.71 19.30 3.00
N GLY A 469 15.72 19.84 2.26
CA GLY A 469 14.45 19.15 2.04
C GLY A 469 13.59 18.97 3.31
N LEU A 470 13.79 19.84 4.31
CA LEU A 470 13.01 19.87 5.54
C LEU A 470 11.84 20.86 5.43
N SER A 471 10.87 20.73 6.33
CA SER A 471 9.81 21.74 6.50
C SER A 471 10.41 23.11 6.80
N VAL A 472 10.10 24.12 5.98
CA VAL A 472 10.64 25.49 6.09
C VAL A 472 9.80 26.33 7.05
N ASP A 473 9.65 25.84 8.27
CA ASP A 473 8.80 26.42 9.32
C ASP A 473 9.55 27.44 10.20
N GLY A 474 10.88 27.52 10.10
CA GLY A 474 11.73 28.38 10.93
C GLY A 474 11.84 27.92 12.38
N VAL A 475 11.58 26.63 12.64
CA VAL A 475 11.70 26.00 13.96
C VAL A 475 12.80 24.93 13.93
N ALA A 476 13.80 25.08 14.80
CA ALA A 476 14.83 24.06 14.97
C ALA A 476 14.34 22.98 15.93
N GLY A 477 13.51 22.07 15.41
CA GLY A 477 13.10 20.86 16.09
C GLY A 477 14.04 19.68 15.86
N PRO A 478 13.77 18.50 16.45
CA PRO A 478 14.67 17.34 16.43
C PRO A 478 15.17 16.95 15.04
N ARG A 479 14.30 16.93 14.02
CA ARG A 479 14.69 16.66 12.63
C ARG A 479 15.64 17.71 12.05
N THR A 480 15.41 18.99 12.38
CA THR A 480 16.30 20.08 11.97
C THR A 480 17.66 19.98 12.68
N ILE A 481 17.68 19.60 13.97
CA ILE A 481 18.90 19.40 14.75
C ILE A 481 19.70 18.18 14.24
N GLU A 482 19.04 17.05 14.02
CA GLU A 482 19.68 15.83 13.48
C GLU A 482 20.24 16.08 12.06
N SER A 483 19.54 16.88 11.24
CA SER A 483 20.04 17.28 9.93
C SER A 483 21.27 18.19 10.04
N LEU A 484 21.28 19.15 10.97
CA LEU A 484 22.45 20.01 11.23
C LEU A 484 23.67 19.19 11.67
N GLU A 485 23.48 18.24 12.58
CA GLU A 485 24.54 17.35 13.06
C GLU A 485 25.11 16.51 11.91
N ARG A 486 24.24 15.86 11.13
CA ARG A 486 24.64 15.06 9.96
C ARG A 486 25.43 15.88 8.93
N GLN A 487 25.02 17.11 8.67
CA GLN A 487 25.70 17.97 7.69
C GLN A 487 27.05 18.50 8.22
N LEU A 488 27.16 18.76 9.52
CA LEU A 488 28.44 19.11 10.15
C LEU A 488 29.41 17.93 10.12
N GLU A 489 28.93 16.71 10.39
CA GLU A 489 29.72 15.48 10.30
C GLU A 489 30.20 15.22 8.87
N ALA A 490 29.33 15.36 7.86
CA ALA A 490 29.71 15.22 6.46
C ALA A 490 30.80 16.23 6.05
N ARG A 491 30.67 17.49 6.48
CA ARG A 491 31.65 18.55 6.21
C ARG A 491 32.98 18.33 6.95
N ALA A 492 32.94 17.72 8.15
CA ALA A 492 34.14 17.34 8.89
C ALA A 492 34.85 16.15 8.21
N ALA A 493 34.10 15.17 7.70
CA ALA A 493 34.62 14.03 6.95
C ALA A 493 35.27 14.46 5.63
N GLU A 494 34.62 15.36 4.87
CA GLU A 494 35.17 15.92 3.63
C GLU A 494 36.46 16.71 3.88
N ARG A 495 36.52 17.50 4.96
CA ARG A 495 37.75 18.19 5.37
C ARG A 495 38.87 17.23 5.79
N ALA A 496 38.54 16.10 6.39
CA ALA A 496 39.51 15.07 6.77
C ALA A 496 40.02 14.28 5.55
N GLU A 497 39.17 14.05 4.54
CA GLU A 497 39.50 13.36 3.29
C GLU A 497 40.40 14.23 2.39
N VAL A 498 40.12 15.53 2.30
CA VAL A 498 40.98 16.51 1.59
C VAL A 498 42.32 16.72 2.32
N ALA A 499 42.39 16.43 3.61
CA ALA A 499 43.61 16.49 4.42
C ALA A 499 44.45 15.18 4.41
N ALA A 500 43.94 14.08 3.83
CA ALA A 500 44.65 12.80 3.73
C ALA A 500 45.55 12.74 2.47
N PRO A 501 46.78 12.19 2.54
CA PRO A 501 47.70 12.21 1.40
C PRO A 501 47.19 11.27 0.29
N ALA A 502 46.96 11.85 -0.88
CA ALA A 502 46.46 11.19 -2.08
C ALA A 502 47.39 10.06 -2.57
N ALA A 503 47.05 8.82 -2.24
CA ALA A 503 47.51 7.62 -2.92
C ALA A 503 46.44 6.53 -2.77
N ASP A 504 45.98 5.96 -3.88
CA ASP A 504 45.10 4.78 -3.99
C ASP A 504 43.57 4.99 -4.17
N ALA A 505 43.17 5.64 -5.26
CA ALA A 505 41.82 5.50 -5.84
C ALA A 505 41.73 4.37 -6.91
N GLY A 506 42.81 3.60 -7.13
CA GLY A 506 42.86 2.56 -8.17
C GLY A 506 42.30 1.20 -7.75
N SER A 507 42.25 0.90 -6.44
CA SER A 507 42.10 -0.49 -5.97
C SER A 507 40.66 -0.99 -5.73
N ARG A 508 39.63 -0.22 -6.10
CA ARG A 508 38.21 -0.58 -5.88
C ARG A 508 37.54 -1.21 -7.12
N LEU A 509 37.93 -0.80 -8.33
CA LEU A 509 37.39 -1.38 -9.58
C LEU A 509 38.00 -2.76 -9.89
N ASP A 510 39.29 -2.94 -9.58
CA ASP A 510 40.01 -4.19 -9.81
C ASP A 510 39.53 -5.36 -8.93
N ARG A 511 38.92 -5.07 -7.78
CA ARG A 511 38.40 -6.09 -6.86
C ARG A 511 37.02 -6.62 -7.23
N LEU A 512 36.24 -5.85 -8.00
CA LEU A 512 34.92 -6.28 -8.50
C LEU A 512 35.03 -7.14 -9.77
N MET A 513 36.14 -7.05 -10.51
CA MET A 513 36.34 -7.75 -11.78
C MET A 513 37.15 -9.05 -11.67
N ALA A 514 37.59 -9.44 -10.47
CA ALA A 514 38.34 -10.67 -10.24
C ALA A 514 37.44 -11.83 -9.78
N GLY A 515 36.49 -12.22 -10.63
CA GLY A 515 35.76 -13.49 -10.59
C GLY A 515 35.71 -14.06 -12.01
N GLN A 516 36.50 -15.11 -12.27
CA GLN A 516 36.96 -15.56 -13.59
C GLN A 516 35.88 -15.65 -14.68
N VAL A 517 35.96 -14.78 -15.69
CA VAL A 517 35.28 -14.95 -16.98
C VAL A 517 36.25 -15.62 -17.96
N ASP A 518 35.81 -16.73 -18.55
CA ASP A 518 36.54 -17.45 -19.59
C ASP A 518 36.79 -16.53 -20.81
N PRO A 519 38.06 -16.28 -21.21
CA PRO A 519 38.38 -15.45 -22.36
C PRO A 519 37.72 -15.92 -23.67
N ALA A 520 37.45 -17.23 -23.80
CA ALA A 520 36.76 -17.78 -24.96
C ALA A 520 35.26 -17.43 -24.97
N ALA A 521 34.64 -17.34 -23.80
CA ALA A 521 33.25 -16.90 -23.66
C ALA A 521 33.09 -15.40 -23.95
N GLN A 522 34.08 -14.59 -23.55
CA GLN A 522 34.08 -13.15 -23.86
C GLN A 522 34.24 -12.89 -25.37
N GLU A 523 35.08 -13.65 -26.06
CA GLU A 523 35.20 -13.57 -27.54
C GLU A 523 34.01 -14.15 -28.28
N ALA A 524 33.28 -15.12 -27.71
CA ALA A 524 32.02 -15.63 -28.24
C ALA A 524 30.92 -14.57 -28.12
N TRP A 525 30.77 -13.96 -26.94
CA TRP A 525 29.82 -12.89 -26.69
C TRP A 525 30.10 -11.65 -27.55
N ASN A 526 31.36 -11.25 -27.70
CA ASN A 526 31.73 -10.13 -28.57
C ASN A 526 31.41 -10.41 -30.06
N ARG A 527 31.55 -11.66 -30.52
CA ARG A 527 31.16 -12.07 -31.89
C ARG A 527 29.65 -12.12 -32.07
N GLU A 528 28.94 -12.59 -31.05
CA GLU A 528 27.49 -12.66 -31.02
C GLU A 528 26.86 -11.26 -31.05
N VAL A 529 27.35 -10.34 -30.21
CA VAL A 529 26.92 -8.93 -30.19
C VAL A 529 27.24 -8.21 -31.52
N ALA A 530 28.36 -8.53 -32.18
CA ALA A 530 28.67 -7.99 -33.50
C ALA A 530 27.74 -8.51 -34.61
N ALA A 531 27.23 -9.73 -34.50
CA ALA A 531 26.28 -10.32 -35.44
C ALA A 531 24.87 -9.69 -35.35
N TYR A 532 24.47 -9.24 -34.16
CA TYR A 532 23.18 -8.57 -33.94
C TYR A 532 23.13 -7.12 -34.42
N ARG A 533 24.28 -6.42 -34.48
CA ARG A 533 24.31 -4.99 -34.88
C ARG A 533 24.22 -4.77 -36.40
N GLN A 534 24.60 -5.75 -37.22
CA GLN A 534 24.63 -5.62 -38.68
C GLN A 534 23.25 -5.59 -39.39
N PRO A 535 22.25 -6.40 -39.02
CA PRO A 535 20.94 -6.34 -39.69
C PRO A 535 20.13 -5.08 -39.35
N GLU A 536 20.31 -4.48 -38.17
CA GLU A 536 19.62 -3.24 -37.78
C GLU A 536 20.13 -1.99 -38.53
N GLU A 537 21.45 -1.90 -38.77
CA GLU A 537 22.02 -0.81 -39.55
C GLU A 537 21.66 -0.93 -41.04
N ALA A 538 21.61 -2.15 -41.58
CA ALA A 538 21.16 -2.41 -42.95
C ALA A 538 19.68 -2.07 -43.14
N ALA A 539 18.82 -2.47 -42.19
CA ALA A 539 17.39 -2.16 -42.21
C ALA A 539 17.12 -0.64 -42.12
N ARG A 540 17.87 0.09 -41.29
CA ARG A 540 17.78 1.56 -41.21
C ARG A 540 18.22 2.24 -42.52
N GLN A 541 19.31 1.79 -43.13
CA GLN A 541 19.77 2.36 -44.40
C GLN A 541 18.81 2.11 -45.57
N GLU A 542 18.16 0.95 -45.59
CA GLU A 542 17.14 0.62 -46.60
C GLU A 542 15.87 1.46 -46.41
N GLN A 543 15.44 1.66 -45.16
CA GLN A 543 14.30 2.51 -44.83
C GLN A 543 14.54 3.98 -45.20
N ASP A 544 15.74 4.51 -44.94
CA ASP A 544 16.15 5.86 -45.32
C ASP A 544 16.28 6.03 -46.84
N ALA A 545 16.64 4.97 -47.58
CA ALA A 545 16.69 5.00 -49.04
C ALA A 545 15.27 5.04 -49.65
N GLN A 546 14.35 4.24 -49.11
CA GLN A 546 12.95 4.21 -49.54
C GLN A 546 12.25 5.55 -49.29
N GLN A 547 12.49 6.18 -48.14
CA GLN A 547 11.94 7.50 -47.81
C GLN A 547 12.46 8.60 -48.75
N ARG A 548 13.75 8.56 -49.14
CA ARG A 548 14.33 9.50 -50.11
C ARG A 548 13.72 9.35 -51.49
N GLN A 549 13.56 8.12 -51.99
CA GLN A 549 12.91 7.88 -53.28
C GLN A 549 11.45 8.32 -53.29
N ALA A 550 10.71 8.10 -52.20
CA ALA A 550 9.33 8.57 -52.06
C ALA A 550 9.25 10.10 -52.09
N ALA A 551 10.17 10.79 -51.38
CA ALA A 551 10.25 12.25 -51.39
C ALA A 551 10.58 12.82 -52.78
N GLU A 552 11.50 12.18 -53.52
CA GLU A 552 11.86 12.59 -54.89
C GLU A 552 10.71 12.39 -55.89
N GLN A 553 9.99 11.27 -55.83
CA GLN A 553 8.82 11.05 -56.68
C GLN A 553 7.72 12.06 -56.38
N GLN A 554 7.51 12.41 -55.11
CA GLN A 554 6.50 13.38 -54.71
C GLN A 554 6.89 14.81 -55.13
N ALA A 555 8.18 15.14 -55.11
CA ALA A 555 8.69 16.41 -55.65
C ALA A 555 8.50 16.52 -57.17
N GLN A 556 8.73 15.43 -57.92
CA GLN A 556 8.51 15.40 -59.37
C GLN A 556 7.03 15.51 -59.75
N LEU A 557 6.13 14.87 -58.99
CA LEU A 557 4.68 14.99 -59.18
C LEU A 557 4.16 16.42 -58.92
N ASN A 558 4.79 17.15 -58.00
CA ASN A 558 4.44 18.53 -57.69
C ASN A 558 4.97 19.57 -58.69
N GLN A 559 6.00 19.23 -59.49
CA GLN A 559 6.53 20.12 -60.55
C GLN A 559 5.82 19.96 -61.90
N GLY A 560 4.95 18.96 -62.05
CA GLY A 560 4.17 18.68 -63.27
C GLY A 560 2.73 19.20 -63.25
N ARG A 561 2.35 20.05 -62.30
CA ARG A 561 1.00 20.63 -62.16
C ARG A 561 0.98 22.14 -62.38
#